data_AF-A0A658R630-F1
#
_entry.id   AF-A0A658R630-F1
#
_cell.length_a   1.000
_cell.length_b   1.000
_cell.length_c   1.000
_cell.angle_alpha   90.00
_cell.angle_beta   90.00
_cell.angle_gamma   90.00
#
_symmetry.space_group_name_H-M   'P 1'
#
loop_
_entity.id
_entity.type
_entity.pdbx_description
1 polymer ?
#
loop_
_entity_poly.entity_id
_entity_poly.type
_entity_poly.pdbx_seq_one_letter_code
_entity_poly.pdbx_strand_id
1 'polypeptide(L)'
;MGPKAPVTEGDFFRQPLREQINLKHPLVGLADLINWDRLGASMSESFVSRKGRPATSPRLIAGLLYLQHAFDLSDEEVVWQWVENPYWQVFTGETYLQTEAPINPSSLTRWRKRLGEAGVEELLAETIEAAKRAGVIKASSVKQVIVDTTVMQKAIAHPTDSRLLERCREHLVKAAARHGLKLQQNYNREAPRLASQISRYAHAKQYKRMRKALRTLRSRVG
;
A
#
# COMPACT_ATOMS: atom_id res chain seq x y z
N MET A 1 14.14 20.88 -11.79
CA MET A 1 13.34 20.99 -13.03
C MET A 1 11.97 20.43 -12.74
N GLY A 2 10.92 21.23 -12.88
CA GLY A 2 9.54 20.78 -12.78
C GLY A 2 9.13 19.91 -13.98
N PRO A 3 7.95 19.28 -13.94
CA PRO A 3 7.42 18.57 -15.10
C PRO A 3 7.28 19.55 -16.28
N LYS A 4 7.77 19.16 -17.46
CA LYS A 4 7.62 19.96 -18.68
C LYS A 4 6.16 19.87 -19.11
N ALA A 5 5.46 20.99 -19.19
CA ALA A 5 4.11 21.01 -19.74
C ALA A 5 4.17 20.48 -21.18
N PRO A 6 3.35 19.48 -21.56
CA PRO A 6 3.32 19.02 -22.93
C PRO A 6 2.78 20.16 -23.79
N VAL A 7 3.63 20.73 -24.64
CA VAL A 7 3.20 21.66 -25.68
C VAL A 7 2.29 20.87 -26.61
N THR A 8 1.02 21.24 -26.68
CA THR A 8 0.02 20.61 -27.55
C THR A 8 0.16 21.15 -28.97
N GLU A 9 1.36 21.05 -29.54
CA GLU A 9 1.50 21.13 -31.00
C GLU A 9 0.98 19.81 -31.55
N GLY A 10 -0.10 19.87 -32.32
CA GLY A 10 -0.69 18.69 -32.93
C GLY A 10 0.33 18.02 -33.85
N ASP A 11 0.68 16.77 -33.56
CA ASP A 11 1.44 15.93 -34.48
C ASP A 11 0.55 15.63 -35.69
N PHE A 12 0.86 16.25 -36.82
CA PHE A 12 0.09 16.17 -38.07
C PHE A 12 -0.08 14.72 -38.55
N PHE A 13 0.81 13.80 -38.15
CA PHE A 13 0.81 12.41 -38.60
C PHE A 13 0.12 11.46 -37.63
N ARG A 14 -0.29 11.92 -36.43
CA ARG A 14 -0.94 11.07 -35.43
C ARG A 14 -2.37 11.52 -35.18
N GLN A 15 -3.28 10.56 -35.21
CA GLN A 15 -4.65 10.80 -34.77
C GLN A 15 -4.70 10.85 -33.24
N PRO A 16 -5.39 11.84 -32.63
CA PRO A 16 -5.60 11.89 -31.19
C PRO A 16 -6.36 10.66 -30.67
N LEU A 17 -6.02 10.20 -29.47
CA LEU A 17 -6.66 9.05 -28.83
C LEU A 17 -8.17 9.26 -28.62
N ARG A 18 -8.57 10.48 -28.23
CA ARG A 18 -9.97 10.82 -27.96
C ARG A 18 -10.88 10.69 -29.20
N GLU A 19 -10.32 10.73 -30.40
CA GLU A 19 -11.06 10.53 -31.65
C GLU A 19 -11.21 9.04 -32.01
N GLN A 20 -10.40 8.17 -31.42
CA GLN A 20 -10.35 6.74 -31.71
C GLN A 20 -11.11 5.88 -30.69
N ILE A 21 -11.43 6.44 -29.52
CA ILE A 21 -12.04 5.69 -28.40
C ILE A 21 -13.49 6.13 -28.13
N ASN A 22 -14.24 5.30 -27.41
CA ASN A 22 -15.56 5.68 -26.94
C ASN A 22 -15.47 6.70 -25.80
N LEU A 23 -15.84 7.96 -26.08
CA LEU A 23 -15.86 9.04 -25.09
C LEU A 23 -16.85 8.82 -23.93
N LYS A 24 -17.83 7.92 -24.09
CA LYS A 24 -18.77 7.55 -23.02
C LYS A 24 -18.18 6.54 -22.02
N HIS A 25 -16.93 6.11 -22.22
CA HIS A 25 -16.28 5.17 -21.31
C HIS A 25 -16.12 5.78 -19.90
N PRO A 26 -16.39 5.04 -18.82
CA PRO A 26 -16.36 5.57 -17.45
C PRO A 26 -15.05 6.26 -17.07
N LEU A 27 -13.89 5.71 -17.49
CA LEU A 27 -12.59 6.33 -17.23
C LEU A 27 -12.40 7.67 -17.97
N VAL A 28 -12.99 7.83 -19.16
CA VAL A 28 -12.90 9.10 -19.90
C VAL A 28 -13.75 10.16 -19.19
N GLY A 29 -14.98 9.80 -18.80
CA GLY A 29 -15.82 10.69 -18.00
C GLY A 29 -15.19 11.06 -16.65
N LEU A 30 -14.58 10.09 -15.97
CA LEU A 30 -13.85 10.35 -14.72
C LEU A 30 -12.64 11.25 -14.94
N ALA A 31 -11.87 11.05 -16.03
CA ALA A 31 -10.73 11.90 -16.37
C ALA A 31 -11.14 13.36 -16.57
N ASP A 32 -12.32 13.59 -17.17
CA ASP A 32 -12.85 14.94 -17.41
C ASP A 32 -13.41 15.57 -16.11
N LEU A 33 -13.77 14.76 -15.11
CA LEU A 33 -14.24 15.23 -13.81
C LEU A 33 -13.10 15.52 -12.83
N ILE A 34 -11.99 14.80 -12.86
CA ILE A 34 -10.90 15.01 -11.88
C ILE A 34 -10.23 16.37 -12.14
N ASN A 35 -10.04 17.18 -11.10
CA ASN A 35 -9.25 18.40 -11.20
C ASN A 35 -7.75 18.07 -11.15
N TRP A 36 -7.19 17.74 -12.32
CA TRP A 36 -5.78 17.37 -12.46
C TRP A 36 -4.82 18.52 -12.17
N ASP A 37 -5.22 19.78 -12.36
CA ASP A 37 -4.39 20.94 -12.05
C ASP A 37 -4.20 21.10 -10.54
N ARG A 38 -5.27 20.89 -9.77
CA ARG A 38 -5.22 20.89 -8.30
C ARG A 38 -4.35 19.75 -7.78
N LEU A 39 -4.54 18.53 -8.29
CA LEU A 39 -3.69 17.39 -7.94
C LEU A 39 -2.24 17.62 -8.35
N GLY A 40 -2.01 18.18 -9.53
CA GLY A 40 -0.69 18.56 -10.00
C GLY A 40 -0.01 19.56 -9.07
N ALA A 41 -0.75 20.56 -8.60
CA ALA A 41 -0.26 21.57 -7.66
C ALA A 41 0.08 20.97 -6.29
N SER A 42 -0.82 20.19 -5.68
CA SER A 42 -0.58 19.56 -4.38
C SER A 42 0.58 18.56 -4.43
N MET A 43 0.70 17.84 -5.55
CA MET A 43 1.78 16.89 -5.75
C MET A 43 3.10 17.56 -6.19
N SER A 44 3.07 18.76 -6.76
CA SER A 44 4.23 19.37 -7.44
C SER A 44 5.51 19.40 -6.60
N GLU A 45 5.42 19.63 -5.30
CA GLU A 45 6.55 19.63 -4.36
C GLU A 45 7.26 18.27 -4.30
N SER A 46 6.48 17.18 -4.37
CA SER A 46 7.01 15.81 -4.43
C SER A 46 7.63 15.49 -5.80
N PHE A 47 7.29 16.23 -6.84
CA PHE A 47 7.77 15.99 -8.20
C PHE A 47 9.01 16.83 -8.56
N VAL A 48 9.48 17.72 -7.68
CA VAL A 48 10.68 18.53 -7.95
C VAL A 48 11.95 17.66 -7.95
N SER A 49 12.52 17.41 -9.13
CA SER A 49 13.86 16.82 -9.24
C SER A 49 14.93 17.92 -9.17
N ARG A 50 15.86 17.80 -8.20
CA ARG A 50 17.01 18.71 -8.02
C ARG A 50 18.18 18.40 -8.98
N LYS A 51 18.25 17.20 -9.58
CA LYS A 51 19.26 16.78 -10.58
C LYS A 51 18.68 15.70 -11.52
N GLY A 52 18.96 15.76 -12.83
CA GLY A 52 18.69 14.68 -13.79
C GLY A 52 17.42 14.83 -14.67
N ARG A 53 16.93 13.71 -15.22
CA ARG A 53 15.77 13.60 -16.15
C ARG A 53 14.56 14.39 -15.61
N PRO A 54 13.84 15.15 -16.46
CA PRO A 54 12.64 15.87 -16.06
C PRO A 54 11.64 14.92 -15.38
N ALA A 55 10.96 15.43 -14.37
CA ALA A 55 10.01 14.65 -13.59
C ALA A 55 8.87 14.15 -14.49
N THR A 56 8.48 12.89 -14.30
CA THR A 56 7.29 12.30 -14.91
C THR A 56 6.07 13.17 -14.62
N SER A 57 5.11 13.21 -15.56
CA SER A 57 3.87 13.97 -15.38
C SER A 57 3.17 13.56 -14.06
N PRO A 58 2.81 14.53 -13.18
CA PRO A 58 2.02 14.25 -11.98
C PRO A 58 0.71 13.53 -12.29
N ARG A 59 0.05 13.89 -13.40
CA ARG A 59 -1.18 13.25 -13.88
C ARG A 59 -0.95 11.77 -14.21
N LEU A 60 0.17 11.45 -14.87
CA LEU A 60 0.50 10.06 -15.21
C LEU A 60 0.69 9.22 -13.95
N ILE A 61 1.45 9.71 -12.97
CA ILE A 61 1.68 8.96 -11.72
C ILE A 61 0.39 8.84 -10.90
N ALA A 62 -0.35 9.93 -10.71
CA ALA A 62 -1.62 9.92 -10.01
C ALA A 62 -2.63 8.96 -10.66
N GLY A 63 -2.71 8.99 -12.00
CA GLY A 63 -3.59 8.11 -12.77
C GLY A 63 -3.19 6.64 -12.66
N LEU A 64 -1.90 6.31 -12.75
CA LEU A 64 -1.42 4.93 -12.57
C LEU A 64 -1.69 4.42 -11.15
N LEU A 65 -1.48 5.24 -10.11
CA LEU A 65 -1.80 4.85 -8.73
C LEU A 65 -3.30 4.63 -8.52
N TYR A 66 -4.13 5.48 -9.13
CA TYR A 66 -5.58 5.29 -9.12
C TYR A 66 -5.98 3.97 -9.79
N LEU A 67 -5.50 3.72 -11.02
CA LEU A 67 -5.79 2.50 -11.78
C LEU A 67 -5.32 1.25 -11.04
N GLN A 68 -4.11 1.31 -10.47
CA GLN A 68 -3.56 0.23 -9.66
C GLN A 68 -4.52 -0.15 -8.51
N HIS A 69 -5.03 0.85 -7.79
CA HIS A 69 -5.93 0.62 -6.66
C HIS A 69 -7.34 0.19 -7.10
N ALA A 70 -7.89 0.82 -8.14
CA ALA A 70 -9.24 0.56 -8.63
C ALA A 70 -9.41 -0.85 -9.22
N PHE A 71 -8.34 -1.41 -9.81
CA PHE A 71 -8.34 -2.73 -10.45
C PHE A 71 -7.57 -3.80 -9.66
N ASP A 72 -7.07 -3.49 -8.45
CA ASP A 72 -6.29 -4.39 -7.59
C ASP A 72 -5.10 -5.05 -8.32
N LEU A 73 -4.24 -4.21 -8.93
CA LEU A 73 -3.14 -4.67 -9.78
C LEU A 73 -1.77 -4.50 -9.13
N SER A 74 -0.81 -5.32 -9.54
CA SER A 74 0.59 -5.11 -9.22
C SER A 74 1.21 -3.92 -9.98
N ASP A 75 2.36 -3.44 -9.50
CA ASP A 75 3.13 -2.37 -10.16
C ASP A 75 3.51 -2.75 -11.62
N GLU A 76 3.70 -4.03 -11.92
CA GLU A 76 4.05 -4.51 -13.27
C GLU A 76 2.80 -4.60 -14.16
N GLU A 77 1.73 -5.20 -13.66
CA GLU A 77 0.47 -5.36 -14.40
C GLU A 77 -0.14 -4.02 -14.78
N VAL A 78 -0.12 -3.02 -13.88
CA VAL A 78 -0.68 -1.70 -14.20
C VAL A 78 0.09 -1.02 -15.34
N VAL A 79 1.40 -1.20 -15.40
CA VAL A 79 2.24 -0.63 -16.48
C VAL A 79 2.02 -1.37 -17.80
N TRP A 80 1.89 -2.70 -17.75
CA TRP A 80 1.60 -3.51 -18.94
C TRP A 80 0.21 -3.24 -19.51
N GLN A 81 -0.83 -3.26 -18.67
CA GLN A 81 -2.20 -2.97 -19.09
C GLN A 81 -2.35 -1.53 -19.60
N TRP A 82 -1.55 -0.58 -19.11
CA TRP A 82 -1.55 0.78 -19.62
C TRP A 82 -1.09 0.85 -21.08
N VAL A 83 -0.11 0.05 -21.49
CA VAL A 83 0.35 -0.01 -22.89
C VAL A 83 -0.74 -0.62 -23.78
N GLU A 84 -1.45 -1.62 -23.29
CA GLU A 84 -2.50 -2.32 -24.03
C GLU A 84 -3.82 -1.53 -24.11
N ASN A 85 -4.07 -0.60 -23.18
CA ASN A 85 -5.37 0.03 -23.01
C ASN A 85 -5.38 1.55 -23.33
N PRO A 86 -5.93 1.96 -24.49
CA PRO A 86 -6.05 3.36 -24.87
C PRO A 86 -6.82 4.24 -23.87
N TYR A 87 -7.82 3.68 -23.17
CA TYR A 87 -8.60 4.42 -22.18
C TYR A 87 -7.75 4.82 -20.98
N TRP A 88 -6.78 3.99 -20.61
CA TRP A 88 -5.87 4.26 -19.49
C TRP A 88 -4.88 5.36 -19.85
N GLN A 89 -4.40 5.35 -21.09
CA GLN A 89 -3.52 6.40 -21.60
C GLN A 89 -4.22 7.76 -21.60
N VAL A 90 -5.48 7.83 -22.08
CA VAL A 90 -6.30 9.05 -22.00
C VAL A 90 -6.56 9.48 -20.56
N PHE A 91 -6.87 8.54 -19.67
CA PHE A 91 -7.05 8.83 -18.25
C PHE A 91 -5.81 9.50 -17.65
N THR A 92 -4.63 8.96 -17.94
CA THR A 92 -3.33 9.50 -17.50
C THR A 92 -2.86 10.75 -18.24
N GLY A 93 -3.60 11.22 -19.25
CA GLY A 93 -3.35 12.49 -19.94
C GLY A 93 -2.58 12.39 -21.26
N GLU A 94 -2.42 11.20 -21.82
CA GLU A 94 -1.82 11.04 -23.15
C GLU A 94 -2.78 11.50 -24.23
N THR A 95 -2.24 12.23 -25.20
CA THR A 95 -3.00 12.70 -26.38
C THR A 95 -2.92 11.70 -27.53
N TYR A 96 -1.80 10.98 -27.63
CA TYR A 96 -1.52 10.01 -28.70
C TYR A 96 -1.22 8.64 -28.11
N LEU A 97 -1.52 7.59 -28.88
CA LEU A 97 -1.24 6.23 -28.47
C LEU A 97 0.25 6.04 -28.26
N GLN A 98 0.60 5.53 -27.08
CA GLN A 98 1.94 5.11 -26.72
C GLN A 98 2.00 3.58 -26.73
N THR A 99 3.00 3.03 -27.39
CA THR A 99 3.24 1.57 -27.47
C THR A 99 4.34 1.11 -26.52
N GLU A 100 4.99 2.05 -25.83
CA GLU A 100 6.06 1.77 -24.88
C GLU A 100 5.61 2.07 -23.45
N ALA A 101 6.20 1.35 -22.49
CA ALA A 101 5.92 1.56 -21.08
C ALA A 101 6.32 2.99 -20.65
N PRO A 102 5.44 3.75 -19.98
CA PRO A 102 5.68 5.15 -19.67
C PRO A 102 6.74 5.33 -18.57
N ILE A 103 6.86 4.32 -17.70
CA ILE A 103 7.82 4.26 -16.60
C ILE A 103 8.24 2.81 -16.35
N ASN A 104 9.38 2.62 -15.67
CA ASN A 104 9.73 1.32 -15.09
C ASN A 104 8.81 1.06 -13.87
N PRO A 105 8.22 -0.15 -13.73
CA PRO A 105 7.33 -0.52 -12.61
C PRO A 105 7.87 -0.16 -11.21
N SER A 106 9.17 -0.38 -10.97
CA SER A 106 9.82 -0.03 -9.69
C SER A 106 9.75 1.46 -9.32
N SER A 107 9.43 2.32 -10.28
CA SER A 107 9.23 3.75 -10.08
C SER A 107 7.95 4.03 -9.28
N LEU A 108 6.90 3.21 -9.42
CA LEU A 108 5.65 3.37 -8.66
C LEU A 108 5.88 3.21 -7.16
N THR A 109 6.66 2.22 -6.75
CA THR A 109 7.08 2.05 -5.35
C THR A 109 7.83 3.29 -4.82
N ARG A 110 8.70 3.91 -5.63
CA ARG A 110 9.42 5.14 -5.24
C ARG A 110 8.48 6.34 -5.13
N TRP A 111 7.51 6.44 -6.02
CA TRP A 111 6.50 7.50 -6.00
C TRP A 111 5.57 7.39 -4.80
N ARG A 112 5.07 6.19 -4.48
CA ARG A 112 4.27 5.95 -3.27
C ARG A 112 5.01 6.39 -2.00
N LYS A 113 6.29 6.03 -1.88
CA LYS A 113 7.13 6.47 -0.75
C LYS A 113 7.33 7.97 -0.68
N ARG A 114 7.35 8.65 -1.84
CA ARG A 114 7.58 10.09 -1.92
C ARG A 114 6.32 10.91 -1.63
N LEU A 115 5.18 10.49 -2.17
CA LEU A 115 3.88 11.07 -1.91
C LEU A 115 3.49 10.92 -0.44
N GLY A 116 3.86 9.79 0.17
CA GLY A 116 3.48 9.47 1.54
C GLY A 116 1.97 9.33 1.69
N GLU A 117 1.51 9.36 2.94
CA GLU A 117 0.08 9.27 3.27
C GLU A 117 -0.67 10.52 2.77
N ALA A 118 -0.13 11.71 3.04
CA ALA A 118 -0.74 12.98 2.64
C ALA A 118 -1.01 13.08 1.12
N GLY A 119 -0.06 12.64 0.27
CA GLY A 119 -0.24 12.69 -1.18
C GLY A 119 -1.29 11.69 -1.70
N VAL A 120 -1.44 10.54 -1.03
CA VAL A 120 -2.47 9.56 -1.36
C VAL A 120 -3.84 10.01 -0.86
N GLU A 121 -3.90 10.65 0.32
CA GLU A 121 -5.12 11.26 0.85
C GLU A 121 -5.67 12.35 -0.07
N GLU A 122 -4.80 13.20 -0.64
CA GLU A 122 -5.23 14.21 -1.62
C GLU A 122 -5.79 13.58 -2.90
N LEU A 123 -5.19 12.49 -3.39
CA LEU A 123 -5.72 11.74 -4.53
C LEU A 123 -7.10 11.16 -4.22
N LEU A 124 -7.28 10.59 -3.03
CA LEU A 124 -8.56 10.07 -2.57
C LEU A 124 -9.59 11.20 -2.39
N ALA A 125 -9.20 12.33 -1.81
CA ALA A 125 -10.07 13.48 -1.60
C ALA A 125 -10.60 14.01 -2.94
N GLU A 126 -9.72 14.19 -3.93
CA GLU A 126 -10.15 14.69 -5.24
C GLU A 126 -11.03 13.68 -6.00
N THR A 127 -10.78 12.38 -5.88
CA THR A 127 -11.66 11.36 -6.50
C THR A 127 -13.05 11.33 -5.85
N ILE A 128 -13.15 11.55 -4.53
CA ILE A 128 -14.43 11.71 -3.82
C ILE A 128 -15.13 12.99 -4.26
N GLU A 129 -14.41 14.11 -4.38
CA GLU A 129 -14.99 15.38 -4.87
C GLU A 129 -15.46 15.27 -6.32
N ALA A 130 -14.72 14.58 -7.19
CA ALA A 130 -15.16 14.27 -8.55
C ALA A 130 -16.45 13.45 -8.56
N ALA A 131 -16.56 12.45 -7.68
CA ALA A 131 -17.77 11.63 -7.54
C ALA A 131 -18.98 12.42 -6.98
N LYS A 132 -18.75 13.39 -6.09
CA LYS A 132 -19.80 14.33 -5.63
C LYS A 132 -20.27 15.23 -6.78
N ARG A 133 -19.33 15.80 -7.55
CA ARG A 133 -19.63 16.66 -8.72
C ARG A 133 -20.40 15.89 -9.80
N ALA A 134 -20.11 14.61 -9.96
CA ALA A 134 -20.85 13.71 -10.85
C ALA A 134 -22.25 13.29 -10.32
N GLY A 135 -22.59 13.64 -9.07
CA GLY A 135 -23.84 13.22 -8.44
C GLY A 135 -23.91 11.73 -8.05
N VAL A 136 -22.79 11.00 -8.14
CA VAL A 136 -22.71 9.56 -7.81
C VAL A 136 -22.74 9.34 -6.30
N ILE A 137 -22.12 10.25 -5.54
CA ILE A 137 -22.09 10.20 -4.07
C ILE A 137 -22.87 11.38 -3.49
N LYS A 138 -23.86 11.08 -2.65
CA LYS A 138 -24.58 12.10 -1.87
C LYS A 138 -23.71 12.57 -0.71
N ALA A 139 -23.80 13.85 -0.36
CA ALA A 139 -23.09 14.41 0.79
C ALA A 139 -23.41 13.66 2.12
N SER A 140 -24.62 13.11 2.25
CA SER A 140 -25.01 12.27 3.37
C SER A 140 -24.23 10.96 3.47
N SER A 141 -23.82 10.37 2.34
CA SER A 141 -23.12 9.09 2.28
C SER A 141 -21.68 9.17 2.79
N VAL A 142 -21.09 10.37 2.82
CA VAL A 142 -19.71 10.58 3.31
C VAL A 142 -19.66 10.75 4.84
N LYS A 143 -20.81 10.85 5.51
CA LYS A 143 -20.87 11.01 6.98
C LYS A 143 -20.44 9.77 7.75
N GLN A 144 -20.58 8.59 7.15
CA GLN A 144 -20.27 7.32 7.78
C GLN A 144 -19.50 6.43 6.82
N VAL A 145 -18.33 5.97 7.25
CA VAL A 145 -17.55 4.97 6.50
C VAL A 145 -17.82 3.62 7.15
N ILE A 146 -18.40 2.70 6.38
CA ILE A 146 -18.56 1.30 6.79
C ILE A 146 -17.35 0.55 6.24
N VAL A 147 -16.49 0.08 7.14
CA VAL A 147 -15.33 -0.73 6.79
C VAL A 147 -15.65 -2.18 7.13
N ASP A 148 -16.03 -2.96 6.12
CA ASP A 148 -16.23 -4.40 6.26
C ASP A 148 -14.86 -5.10 6.34
N THR A 149 -14.33 -5.23 7.56
CA THR A 149 -13.15 -6.07 7.78
C THR A 149 -13.60 -7.53 7.88
N THR A 150 -13.39 -8.32 6.82
CA THR A 150 -13.49 -9.78 6.96
C THR A 150 -12.32 -10.25 7.82
N VAL A 151 -12.63 -10.83 8.99
CA VAL A 151 -11.62 -11.43 9.86
C VAL A 151 -11.15 -12.73 9.22
N MET A 152 -10.23 -12.61 8.26
CA MET A 152 -9.52 -13.76 7.72
C MET A 152 -8.43 -14.18 8.70
N GLN A 153 -8.35 -15.47 9.00
CA GLN A 153 -7.29 -16.04 9.82
C GLN A 153 -5.94 -15.98 9.09
N LYS A 154 -5.31 -14.81 9.02
CA LYS A 154 -3.99 -14.64 8.40
C LYS A 154 -2.93 -14.78 9.50
N ALA A 155 -2.12 -15.83 9.41
CA ALA A 155 -1.03 -16.14 10.35
C ALA A 155 -1.46 -16.42 11.81
N ILE A 156 -2.48 -17.26 12.03
CA ILE A 156 -2.77 -17.77 13.38
C ILE A 156 -1.70 -18.78 13.78
N ALA A 157 -0.82 -18.38 14.69
CA ALA A 157 0.00 -19.33 15.42
C ALA A 157 -0.87 -20.01 16.48
N HIS A 158 -1.06 -21.33 16.38
CA HIS A 158 -1.82 -22.07 17.39
C HIS A 158 -1.24 -21.81 18.80
N PRO A 159 -2.09 -21.46 19.78
CA PRO A 159 -1.64 -21.19 21.14
C PRO A 159 -1.22 -22.50 21.79
N THR A 160 0.10 -22.74 21.85
CA THR A 160 0.66 -23.77 22.73
C THR A 160 1.07 -23.11 24.03
N ASP A 161 0.85 -23.81 25.15
CA ASP A 161 1.23 -23.32 26.49
C ASP A 161 2.68 -22.83 26.55
N SER A 162 3.61 -23.53 25.89
CA SER A 162 5.02 -23.12 25.85
C SER A 162 5.25 -21.81 25.10
N ARG A 163 4.54 -21.58 23.99
CA ARG A 163 4.63 -20.35 23.21
C ARG A 163 3.97 -19.18 23.93
N LEU A 164 2.83 -19.42 24.58
CA LEU A 164 2.15 -18.40 25.40
C LEU A 164 3.01 -17.97 26.57
N LEU A 165 3.60 -18.92 27.32
CA LEU A 165 4.49 -18.61 28.44
C LEU A 165 5.72 -17.80 27.99
N GLU A 166 6.35 -18.17 26.87
CA GLU A 166 7.49 -17.40 26.34
C GLU A 166 7.08 -15.98 25.91
N ARG A 167 5.92 -15.82 25.26
CA ARG A 167 5.40 -14.50 24.93
C ARG A 167 5.12 -13.65 26.17
N CYS A 168 4.48 -14.22 27.19
CA CYS A 168 4.25 -13.53 28.46
C CYS A 168 5.57 -13.04 29.08
N ARG A 169 6.60 -13.90 29.08
CA ARG A 169 7.95 -13.54 29.55
C ARG A 169 8.55 -12.38 28.75
N GLU A 170 8.48 -12.43 27.42
CA GLU A 170 8.96 -11.33 26.55
C GLU A 170 8.24 -10.01 26.86
N HIS A 171 6.93 -10.04 27.07
CA HIS A 171 6.14 -8.86 27.42
C HIS A 171 6.51 -8.30 28.79
N LEU A 172 6.70 -9.15 29.80
CA LEU A 172 7.14 -8.74 31.13
C LEU A 172 8.53 -8.10 31.11
N VAL A 173 9.49 -8.68 30.37
CA VAL A 173 10.83 -8.09 30.21
C VAL A 173 10.77 -6.73 29.52
N LYS A 174 9.95 -6.59 28.46
CA LYS A 174 9.73 -5.29 27.78
C LYS A 174 9.04 -4.27 28.68
N ALA A 175 8.13 -4.70 29.55
CA ALA A 175 7.48 -3.82 30.52
C ALA A 175 8.49 -3.34 31.58
N ALA A 176 9.27 -4.24 32.16
CA ALA A 176 10.33 -3.91 33.12
C ALA A 176 11.33 -2.90 32.53
N ALA A 177 11.78 -3.11 31.29
CA ALA A 177 12.67 -2.18 30.59
C ALA A 177 12.04 -0.79 30.39
N ARG A 178 10.75 -0.72 30.01
CA ARG A 178 10.02 0.56 29.87
C ARG A 178 9.92 1.34 31.19
N HIS A 179 9.84 0.63 32.32
CA HIS A 179 9.79 1.24 33.66
C HIS A 179 11.17 1.39 34.31
N GLY A 180 12.27 1.14 33.60
CA GLY A 180 13.63 1.28 34.13
C GLY A 180 14.00 0.27 35.23
N LEU A 181 13.23 -0.81 35.38
CA LEU A 181 13.48 -1.85 36.39
C LEU A 181 14.62 -2.76 35.95
N LYS A 182 15.71 -2.82 36.75
CA LYS A 182 16.79 -3.79 36.56
C LYS A 182 16.38 -5.15 37.11
N LEU A 183 16.16 -6.10 36.21
CA LEU A 183 15.89 -7.50 36.59
C LEU A 183 17.17 -8.16 37.10
N GLN A 184 17.14 -8.72 38.32
CA GLN A 184 18.27 -9.47 38.87
C GLN A 184 18.57 -10.76 38.07
N GLN A 185 17.53 -11.39 37.53
CA GLN A 185 17.67 -12.63 36.75
C GLN A 185 16.85 -12.51 35.47
N ASN A 186 17.44 -12.95 34.36
CA ASN A 186 16.81 -12.89 33.06
C ASN A 186 16.99 -14.22 32.30
N TYR A 187 15.89 -14.83 31.91
CA TYR A 187 15.87 -16.13 31.21
C TYR A 187 15.80 -16.00 29.68
N ASN A 188 16.16 -14.84 29.11
CA ASN A 188 16.17 -14.57 27.66
C ASN A 188 16.86 -15.66 26.82
N ARG A 189 17.90 -16.32 27.34
CA ARG A 189 18.62 -17.39 26.62
C ARG A 189 17.99 -18.77 26.80
N GLU A 190 17.45 -19.04 27.98
CA GLU A 190 17.04 -20.39 28.35
C GLU A 190 15.56 -20.66 28.04
N ALA A 191 14.70 -19.65 28.19
CA ALA A 191 13.26 -19.81 28.02
C ALA A 191 12.85 -20.13 26.55
N PRO A 192 13.46 -19.51 25.51
CA PRO A 192 13.24 -19.92 24.12
C PRO A 192 13.67 -21.38 23.84
N ARG A 193 14.79 -21.81 24.44
CA ARG A 193 15.28 -23.19 24.32
C ARG A 193 14.33 -24.19 24.96
N LEU A 194 13.82 -23.88 26.16
CA LEU A 194 12.81 -24.69 26.83
C LEU A 194 11.50 -24.77 26.03
N ALA A 195 11.03 -23.64 25.48
CA ALA A 195 9.82 -23.62 24.66
C ALA A 195 9.94 -24.54 23.43
N SER A 196 11.09 -24.50 22.74
CA SER A 196 11.41 -25.40 21.63
C SER A 196 11.50 -26.87 22.06
N GLN A 197 12.14 -27.17 23.20
CA GLN A 197 12.23 -28.53 23.74
C GLN A 197 10.86 -29.11 24.10
N ILE A 198 9.94 -28.31 24.66
CA ILE A 198 8.58 -28.73 24.99
C ILE A 198 7.86 -29.22 23.73
N SER A 199 7.96 -28.48 22.61
CA SER A 199 7.40 -28.90 21.32
C SER A 199 8.01 -30.22 20.82
N ARG A 200 9.33 -30.40 20.98
CA ARG A 200 10.02 -31.66 20.61
C ARG A 200 9.56 -32.85 21.46
N TYR A 201 9.38 -32.65 22.76
CA TYR A 201 8.87 -33.72 23.64
C TYR A 201 7.41 -34.08 23.34
N ALA A 202 6.57 -33.09 23.00
CA ALA A 202 5.20 -33.33 22.57
C ALA A 202 5.17 -34.17 21.28
N HIS A 203 5.98 -33.81 20.28
CA HIS A 203 6.09 -34.56 19.03
C HIS A 203 6.57 -36.01 19.27
N ALA A 204 7.54 -36.21 20.14
CA ALA A 204 8.05 -37.53 20.51
C ALA A 204 7.18 -38.30 21.52
N LYS A 205 5.98 -37.80 21.88
CA LYS A 205 5.07 -38.37 22.90
C LYS A 205 5.71 -38.56 24.29
N GLN A 206 6.76 -37.81 24.62
CA GLN A 206 7.48 -37.88 25.90
C GLN A 206 6.83 -36.97 26.97
N TYR A 207 5.56 -37.22 27.29
CA TYR A 207 4.74 -36.30 28.09
C TYR A 207 5.25 -36.04 29.52
N LYS A 208 5.97 -36.99 30.14
CA LYS A 208 6.57 -36.77 31.47
C LYS A 208 7.67 -35.69 31.42
N ARG A 209 8.54 -35.75 30.40
CA ARG A 209 9.61 -34.74 30.18
C ARG A 209 9.03 -33.40 29.76
N MET A 210 8.03 -33.43 28.88
CA MET A 210 7.27 -32.25 28.46
C MET A 210 6.69 -31.49 29.66
N ARG A 211 5.95 -32.19 30.54
CA ARG A 211 5.35 -31.58 31.74
C ARG A 211 6.38 -30.99 32.69
N LYS A 212 7.54 -31.65 32.85
CA LYS A 212 8.65 -31.13 33.68
C LYS A 212 9.20 -29.82 33.10
N ALA A 213 9.51 -29.80 31.81
CA ALA A 213 10.02 -28.59 31.13
C ALA A 213 9.00 -27.44 31.15
N LEU A 214 7.72 -27.74 30.98
CA LEU A 214 6.63 -26.75 31.04
C LEU A 214 6.47 -26.16 32.45
N ARG A 215 6.60 -26.98 33.50
CA ARG A 215 6.63 -26.50 34.89
C ARG A 215 7.81 -25.56 35.15
N THR A 216 9.00 -25.90 34.65
CA THR A 216 10.19 -25.05 34.74
C THR A 216 10.02 -23.75 33.96
N LEU A 217 9.38 -23.79 32.79
CA LEU A 217 9.10 -22.57 32.01
C LEU A 217 8.12 -21.68 32.77
N ARG A 218 7.03 -22.24 33.30
CA ARG A 218 6.04 -21.50 34.11
C ARG A 218 6.67 -20.78 35.30
N SER A 219 7.53 -21.46 36.07
CA SER A 219 8.20 -20.84 37.22
C SER A 219 9.15 -19.70 36.85
N ARG A 220 9.59 -19.60 35.59
CA ARG A 220 10.48 -18.54 35.10
C ARG A 220 9.75 -17.31 34.58
N VAL A 221 8.47 -17.47 34.24
CA VAL A 221 7.61 -16.34 33.84
C VAL A 221 7.08 -15.61 35.07
N GLY A 222 6.80 -16.35 36.15
CA GLY A 222 6.10 -15.86 37.34
C GLY A 222 4.86 -16.68 37.60
#